data_AF-A0A7C3EFX6-F1
#
_entry.id   AF-A0A7C3EFX6-F1
#
_cell.length_a   1.000
_cell.length_b   1.000
_cell.length_c   1.000
_cell.angle_alpha   90.00
_cell.angle_beta   90.00
_cell.angle_gamma   90.00
#
_symmetry.space_group_name_H-M   'P 1'
#
loop_
_entity.id
_entity.type
_entity.pdbx_description
1 polymer ?
#
loop_
_entity_poly.entity_id
_entity_poly.type
_entity_poly.pdbx_seq_one_letter_code
_entity_poly.pdbx_strand_id
1 'polypeptide(L)'
;MFIELKIIIIILLSFIFIYGCGEEQILESSKPKIKEILPFQAGVWTVITIYGKNFGLPYDSSYVILDSNYKIISKECLKWNNSFIRIKIPKFKFNGNIKVIIGRDTSNTVKINFNYLPELELVMISSGISEIGSNNGWYDEKPVHRVNITNKILVAKYEVSQFLYKFVCDTNPSTEKADNYPVNNVTWLDAVTFCNKLSKLYGYDTCYLFDKDKVIWDTNANGFRLPTEAEWEYFCRSGNQGDYNNVEDIEKLAWFNKNSGYKIHPIGEKKPNNAGIYDLHGNVSEWCWDWYDEKYYSNSVFVNPKGPISGLKRVHRGGSFLDGIAQIRSSARHFDDGNNKKMGIRLIRNVKD
;
A
#
# COMPACT_ATOMS: atom_id res chain seq x y z
N MET A 1 81.89 42.22 47.11
CA MET A 1 80.62 41.64 47.59
C MET A 1 80.28 40.46 46.69
N PHE A 2 80.64 39.24 47.16
CA PHE A 2 80.29 37.86 46.74
C PHE A 2 80.36 37.45 45.23
N ILE A 3 81.37 36.68 44.75
CA ILE A 3 81.63 35.20 44.86
C ILE A 3 80.63 34.40 44.00
N GLU A 4 80.90 33.39 43.16
CA GLU A 4 82.07 32.71 42.57
C GLU A 4 81.50 31.80 41.45
N LEU A 5 82.30 31.53 40.41
CA LEU A 5 82.11 30.42 39.47
C LEU A 5 82.33 29.07 40.16
N LYS A 6 81.49 28.05 39.91
CA LYS A 6 81.91 26.64 40.02
C LYS A 6 81.28 25.74 38.95
N ILE A 7 82.19 25.11 38.21
CA ILE A 7 82.04 23.99 37.28
C ILE A 7 81.94 22.69 38.09
N ILE A 8 81.08 21.75 37.70
CA ILE A 8 81.11 20.34 38.17
C ILE A 8 80.88 19.38 36.98
N ILE A 9 81.82 18.44 36.83
CA ILE A 9 81.89 17.26 35.95
C ILE A 9 81.36 16.03 36.75
N ILE A 10 81.18 14.86 36.10
CA ILE A 10 81.23 13.44 36.64
C ILE A 10 79.81 12.82 36.87
N ILE A 11 79.36 11.62 36.41
CA ILE A 11 79.94 10.39 35.81
C ILE A 11 78.83 9.54 35.10
N LEU A 12 79.26 8.67 34.17
CA LEU A 12 78.53 7.58 33.47
C LEU A 12 78.16 6.36 34.36
N LEU A 13 77.07 5.65 34.06
CA LEU A 13 77.03 4.20 33.67
C LEU A 13 75.66 3.52 33.92
N SER A 14 75.04 3.13 32.80
CA SER A 14 74.32 1.88 32.49
C SER A 14 73.56 1.11 33.58
N PHE A 15 72.24 0.94 33.38
CA PHE A 15 71.57 -0.33 33.64
C PHE A 15 70.55 -0.65 32.55
N ILE A 16 70.70 -1.86 32.01
CA ILE A 16 69.89 -2.53 31.00
C ILE A 16 68.46 -2.71 31.52
N PHE A 17 67.47 -2.20 30.80
CA PHE A 17 66.08 -2.61 30.98
C PHE A 17 65.65 -3.53 29.84
N ILE A 18 65.32 -4.75 30.27
CA ILE A 18 64.77 -5.86 29.50
C ILE A 18 63.47 -5.39 28.84
N TYR A 19 63.35 -5.61 27.53
CA TYR A 19 62.09 -5.50 26.80
C TYR A 19 61.08 -6.48 27.41
N GLY A 20 60.18 -5.97 28.24
CA GLY A 20 58.96 -6.66 28.62
C GLY A 20 58.03 -6.70 27.42
N CYS A 21 57.66 -7.92 27.03
CA CYS A 21 56.61 -8.23 26.08
C CYS A 21 55.33 -7.50 26.51
N GLY A 22 55.05 -6.35 25.87
CA GLY A 22 53.75 -5.72 25.97
C GLY A 22 52.74 -6.65 25.33
N GLU A 23 51.72 -7.04 26.09
CA GLU A 23 50.51 -7.63 25.52
C GLU A 23 50.06 -6.71 24.37
N GLU A 24 50.10 -7.21 23.15
CA GLU A 24 49.32 -6.64 22.06
C GLU A 24 47.88 -6.65 22.54
N GLN A 25 47.38 -5.50 22.98
CA GLN A 25 45.95 -5.23 22.92
C GLN A 25 45.58 -5.45 21.47
N ILE A 26 45.01 -6.63 21.19
CA ILE A 26 44.38 -6.95 19.92
C ILE A 26 43.38 -5.83 19.69
N LEU A 27 43.72 -4.88 18.81
CA LEU A 27 42.82 -3.82 18.40
C LEU A 27 41.57 -4.54 17.87
N GLU A 28 40.50 -4.52 18.64
CA GLU A 28 39.24 -5.14 18.27
C GLU A 28 38.90 -4.67 16.86
N SER A 29 38.81 -5.61 15.93
CA SER A 29 38.71 -5.36 14.49
C SER A 29 37.89 -4.11 14.17
N SER A 30 38.54 -3.09 13.59
CA SER A 30 37.94 -1.85 13.09
C SER A 30 36.93 -2.05 11.96
N LYS A 31 36.68 -3.30 11.54
CA LYS A 31 35.72 -3.62 10.49
C LYS A 31 34.31 -3.24 10.92
N PRO A 32 33.47 -2.79 9.96
CA PRO A 32 32.07 -2.49 10.23
C PRO A 32 31.35 -3.75 10.72
N LYS A 33 30.47 -3.60 11.71
CA LYS A 33 29.66 -4.71 12.24
C LYS A 33 28.22 -4.28 12.40
N ILE A 34 27.30 -4.98 11.74
CA ILE A 34 25.86 -4.79 11.92
C ILE A 34 25.46 -5.57 13.16
N LYS A 35 24.81 -4.88 14.10
CA LYS A 35 24.22 -5.45 15.32
C LYS A 35 22.78 -5.91 15.06
N GLU A 36 21.97 -5.04 14.47
CA GLU A 36 20.54 -5.29 14.22
C GLU A 36 20.01 -4.37 13.12
N ILE A 37 18.86 -4.74 12.54
CA ILE A 37 18.16 -3.93 11.53
C ILE A 37 16.69 -3.82 11.96
N LEU A 38 16.19 -2.59 12.05
CA LEU A 38 14.82 -2.30 12.46
C LEU A 38 14.07 -1.44 11.42
N PRO A 39 12.82 -1.77 11.08
CA PRO A 39 12.12 -2.99 11.46
C PRO A 39 12.76 -4.25 10.82
N PHE A 40 12.62 -5.40 11.49
CA PHE A 40 13.11 -6.68 10.99
C PHE A 40 12.28 -7.22 9.81
N GLN A 41 10.97 -6.94 9.82
CA GLN A 41 10.09 -7.19 8.68
C GLN A 41 9.93 -5.90 7.89
N ALA A 42 10.21 -5.95 6.59
CA ALA A 42 10.16 -4.78 5.73
C ALA A 42 9.74 -5.16 4.32
N GLY A 43 9.14 -4.21 3.61
CA GLY A 43 8.82 -4.34 2.21
C GLY A 43 9.48 -3.26 1.37
N VAL A 44 9.07 -3.17 0.12
CA VAL A 44 9.49 -2.09 -0.77
C VAL A 44 9.11 -0.74 -0.16
N TRP A 45 10.03 0.22 -0.25
CA TRP A 45 9.91 1.60 0.26
C TRP A 45 9.81 1.76 1.77
N THR A 46 9.86 0.67 2.55
CA THR A 46 10.04 0.75 4.00
C THR A 46 11.38 1.42 4.32
N VAL A 47 11.37 2.33 5.29
CA VAL A 47 12.62 2.88 5.85
C VAL A 47 13.11 1.94 6.93
N ILE A 48 14.33 1.44 6.78
CA ILE A 48 15.01 0.62 7.78
C ILE A 48 16.19 1.38 8.37
N THR A 49 16.48 1.11 9.65
CA THR A 49 17.68 1.56 10.34
C THR A 49 18.58 0.36 10.63
N ILE A 50 19.78 0.40 10.09
CA ILE A 50 20.85 -0.57 10.30
C ILE A 50 21.69 -0.06 11.46
N TYR A 51 21.61 -0.71 12.62
CA TYR A 51 22.39 -0.36 13.80
C TYR A 51 23.66 -1.21 13.88
N GLY A 52 24.76 -0.60 14.32
CA GLY A 52 26.04 -1.30 14.39
C GLY A 52 27.15 -0.46 14.99
N LYS A 53 28.38 -0.82 14.65
CA LYS A 53 29.60 -0.12 15.06
C LYS A 53 30.57 -0.06 13.88
N ASN A 54 31.49 0.90 13.95
CA ASN A 54 32.57 1.10 12.98
C ASN A 54 32.07 1.35 11.55
N PHE A 55 30.93 2.02 11.38
CA PHE A 55 30.46 2.47 10.06
C PHE A 55 31.16 3.75 9.59
N GLY A 56 31.88 4.42 10.49
CA GLY A 56 32.62 5.64 10.22
C GLY A 56 31.75 6.80 9.72
N LEU A 57 32.43 7.81 9.17
CA LEU A 57 31.79 8.78 8.30
C LEU A 57 31.64 8.17 6.89
N PRO A 58 30.60 8.52 6.13
CA PRO A 58 30.47 8.02 4.76
C PRO A 58 31.61 8.56 3.89
N TYR A 59 32.35 7.67 3.24
CA TYR A 59 33.22 8.01 2.11
C TYR A 59 32.43 7.84 0.80
N ASP A 60 32.94 8.38 -0.31
CA ASP A 60 32.35 8.18 -1.65
C ASP A 60 32.26 6.70 -2.04
N SER A 61 33.11 5.86 -1.45
CA SER A 61 33.15 4.41 -1.67
C SER A 61 32.29 3.61 -0.67
N SER A 62 31.64 4.26 0.31
CA SER A 62 30.79 3.57 1.29
C SER A 62 29.39 3.32 0.74
N TYR A 63 28.86 2.12 0.94
CA TYR A 63 27.52 1.76 0.51
C TYR A 63 26.90 0.65 1.35
N VAL A 64 25.57 0.60 1.36
CA VAL A 64 24.82 -0.58 1.78
C VAL A 64 24.61 -1.46 0.56
N ILE A 65 24.79 -2.76 0.69
CA ILE A 65 24.50 -3.71 -0.38
C ILE A 65 23.39 -4.66 0.04
N LEU A 66 22.38 -4.78 -0.83
CA LEU A 66 21.28 -5.73 -0.72
C LEU A 66 21.62 -6.94 -1.59
N ASP A 67 21.80 -8.10 -0.94
CA ASP A 67 22.48 -9.26 -1.51
C ASP A 67 23.81 -8.86 -2.19
N SER A 68 24.15 -9.46 -3.33
CA SER A 68 25.30 -9.10 -4.16
C SER A 68 24.93 -8.21 -5.35
N ASN A 69 23.68 -7.74 -5.42
CA ASN A 69 23.06 -7.30 -6.67
C ASN A 69 22.65 -5.82 -6.69
N TYR A 70 22.43 -5.18 -5.53
CA TYR A 70 21.98 -3.79 -5.47
C TYR A 70 22.78 -2.98 -4.46
N LYS A 71 23.37 -1.87 -4.92
CA LYS A 71 24.17 -0.96 -4.09
C LYS A 71 23.38 0.32 -3.83
N ILE A 72 23.25 0.68 -2.56
CA ILE A 72 22.74 1.97 -2.10
C ILE A 72 23.94 2.75 -1.58
N ILE A 73 24.44 3.67 -2.40
CA ILE A 73 25.62 4.46 -2.05
C ILE A 73 25.30 5.42 -0.90
N SER A 74 26.33 5.78 -0.14
CA SER A 74 26.20 6.58 1.08
C SER A 74 25.39 7.88 0.88
N LYS A 75 25.54 8.54 -0.28
CA LYS A 75 24.78 9.76 -0.64
C LYS A 75 23.27 9.54 -0.86
N GLU A 76 22.84 8.31 -1.13
CA GLU A 76 21.44 7.92 -1.29
C GLU A 76 20.81 7.46 0.03
N CYS A 77 21.64 7.23 1.05
CA CYS A 77 21.15 6.90 2.38
C CYS A 77 20.48 8.12 3.01
N LEU A 78 19.37 7.90 3.71
CA LEU A 78 18.64 8.95 4.42
C LEU A 78 19.46 9.51 5.59
N LYS A 79 20.29 8.66 6.21
CA LYS A 79 21.22 9.06 7.27
C LYS A 79 22.38 8.06 7.33
N TRP A 80 23.58 8.53 7.63
CA TRP A 80 24.75 7.69 7.85
C TRP A 80 25.61 8.29 8.96
N ASN A 81 26.01 7.47 9.93
CA ASN A 81 27.05 7.80 10.90
C ASN A 81 27.69 6.50 11.43
N ASN A 82 28.61 6.66 12.39
CA ASN A 82 29.41 5.56 12.91
C ASN A 82 28.62 4.41 13.57
N SER A 83 27.42 4.67 14.09
CA SER A 83 26.62 3.68 14.83
C SER A 83 25.32 3.28 14.14
N PHE A 84 24.84 4.02 13.14
CA PHE A 84 23.71 3.60 12.34
C PHE A 84 23.64 4.20 10.93
N ILE A 85 22.91 3.50 10.06
CA ILE A 85 22.60 3.92 8.69
C ILE A 85 21.08 3.78 8.49
N ARG A 86 20.43 4.80 7.93
CA ARG A 86 19.04 4.75 7.50
C ARG A 86 18.95 4.71 5.99
N ILE A 87 18.23 3.72 5.46
CA ILE A 87 17.96 3.59 4.03
C ILE A 87 16.47 3.38 3.79
N LYS A 88 16.02 3.76 2.59
CA LYS A 88 14.71 3.37 2.07
C LYS A 88 14.90 2.15 1.17
N ILE A 89 14.20 1.06 1.44
CA ILE A 89 14.30 -0.15 0.62
C ILE A 89 13.82 0.17 -0.81
N PRO A 90 14.62 -0.11 -1.85
CA PRO A 90 14.22 0.13 -3.23
C PRO A 90 13.16 -0.88 -3.69
N LYS A 91 12.47 -0.58 -4.80
CA LYS A 91 11.61 -1.55 -5.49
C LYS A 91 12.48 -2.54 -6.27
N PHE A 92 13.19 -3.39 -5.54
CA PHE A 92 14.10 -4.41 -6.08
C PHE A 92 13.88 -5.72 -5.33
N LYS A 93 13.81 -6.84 -6.06
CA LYS A 93 13.61 -8.17 -5.46
C LYS A 93 14.95 -8.72 -5.00
N PHE A 94 15.06 -9.05 -3.72
CA PHE A 94 16.25 -9.61 -3.09
C PHE A 94 15.84 -10.56 -1.95
N ASN A 95 16.78 -11.33 -1.40
CA ASN A 95 16.56 -12.36 -0.40
C ASN A 95 16.60 -11.84 1.04
N GLY A 96 16.65 -10.53 1.24
CA GLY A 96 16.72 -9.91 2.56
C GLY A 96 18.12 -9.78 3.15
N ASN A 97 19.19 -10.25 2.49
CA ASN A 97 20.54 -10.11 3.06
C ASN A 97 21.06 -8.68 2.87
N ILE A 98 21.64 -8.13 3.94
CA ILE A 98 22.16 -6.77 3.97
C ILE A 98 23.59 -6.80 4.54
N LYS A 99 24.50 -6.08 3.87
CA LYS A 99 25.85 -5.79 4.36
C LYS A 99 26.14 -4.29 4.20
N VAL A 100 27.09 -3.81 5.00
CA VAL A 100 27.65 -2.46 4.90
C VAL A 100 29.10 -2.56 4.44
N ILE A 101 29.45 -1.78 3.42
CA ILE A 101 30.79 -1.70 2.86
C ILE A 101 31.38 -0.33 3.18
N ILE A 102 32.57 -0.32 3.81
CA ILE A 102 33.35 0.88 4.12
C ILE A 102 34.73 0.74 3.45
N GLY A 103 34.95 1.44 2.34
CA GLY A 103 36.19 1.30 1.59
C GLY A 103 36.41 -0.14 1.11
N ARG A 104 37.36 -0.85 1.74
CA ARG A 104 37.66 -2.26 1.45
C ARG A 104 37.05 -3.23 2.46
N ASP A 105 36.53 -2.73 3.57
CA ASP A 105 36.00 -3.56 4.65
C ASP A 105 34.51 -3.85 4.45
N THR A 106 34.13 -5.08 4.79
CA THR A 106 32.76 -5.60 4.64
C THR A 106 32.26 -6.05 6.01
N SER A 107 31.02 -5.70 6.34
CA SER A 107 30.39 -6.16 7.56
C SER A 107 29.97 -7.63 7.51
N ASN A 108 29.56 -8.16 8.67
CA ASN A 108 28.72 -9.36 8.70
C ASN A 108 27.42 -9.14 7.89
N THR A 109 26.85 -10.25 7.40
CA THR A 109 25.52 -10.25 6.80
C THR A 109 24.47 -10.26 7.89
N VAL A 110 23.44 -9.43 7.77
CA VAL A 110 22.20 -9.55 8.52
C VAL A 110 21.05 -9.73 7.53
N LYS A 111 20.21 -10.73 7.77
CA LYS A 111 19.06 -11.04 6.93
C LYS A 111 17.79 -10.48 7.58
N ILE A 112 17.02 -9.68 6.85
CA ILE A 112 15.69 -9.23 7.25
C ILE A 112 14.61 -10.13 6.65
N ASN A 113 13.41 -10.12 7.24
CA ASN A 113 12.23 -10.71 6.64
C ASN A 113 11.67 -9.75 5.58
N PHE A 114 12.16 -9.88 4.33
CA PHE A 114 11.78 -9.00 3.23
C PHE A 114 10.62 -9.57 2.41
N ASN A 115 9.54 -8.81 2.33
CA ASN A 115 8.39 -9.10 1.48
C ASN A 115 8.37 -8.13 0.29
N TYR A 116 8.67 -8.64 -0.91
CA TYR A 116 8.65 -7.80 -2.12
C TYR A 116 7.24 -7.34 -2.48
N LEU A 117 6.29 -8.26 -2.47
CA LEU A 117 4.89 -7.94 -2.73
C LEU A 117 4.27 -7.33 -1.48
N PRO A 118 3.51 -6.22 -1.60
CA PRO A 118 2.69 -5.71 -0.52
C PRO A 118 1.75 -6.78 0.03
N GLU A 119 1.35 -6.67 1.29
CA GLU A 119 0.29 -7.53 1.81
C GLU A 119 -1.07 -6.95 1.43
N LEU A 120 -2.03 -7.81 1.06
CA LEU A 120 -3.40 -7.40 0.76
C LEU A 120 -4.34 -7.91 1.83
N GLU A 121 -5.00 -6.99 2.54
CA GLU A 121 -6.04 -7.35 3.50
C GLU A 121 -7.37 -7.55 2.79
N LEU A 122 -7.77 -8.81 2.66
CA LEU A 122 -9.01 -9.22 2.00
C LEU A 122 -9.97 -9.87 2.99
N VAL A 123 -11.27 -9.63 2.81
CA VAL A 123 -12.37 -10.29 3.54
C VAL A 123 -13.10 -11.22 2.59
N MET A 124 -13.38 -12.45 3.04
CA MET A 124 -14.22 -13.37 2.29
C MET A 124 -15.70 -13.02 2.51
N ILE A 125 -16.41 -12.77 1.41
CA ILE A 125 -17.85 -12.57 1.39
C ILE A 125 -18.48 -13.84 0.81
N SER A 126 -19.39 -14.43 1.59
CA SER A 126 -20.09 -15.65 1.22
C SER A 126 -21.16 -15.38 0.17
N SER A 127 -21.38 -16.36 -0.69
CA SER A 127 -22.51 -16.37 -1.62
C SER A 127 -23.84 -16.22 -0.88
N GLY A 128 -24.81 -15.55 -1.50
CA GLY A 128 -26.12 -15.37 -0.89
C GLY A 128 -27.05 -14.51 -1.73
N ILE A 129 -28.28 -14.39 -1.24
CA ILE A 129 -29.32 -13.59 -1.86
C ILE A 129 -29.50 -12.31 -1.04
N SER A 130 -29.55 -11.16 -1.71
CA SER A 130 -29.92 -9.89 -1.10
C SER A 130 -30.94 -9.14 -1.95
N GLU A 131 -31.68 -8.28 -1.29
CA GLU A 131 -32.37 -7.17 -1.95
C GLU A 131 -31.36 -6.08 -2.30
N ILE A 132 -31.50 -5.52 -3.50
CA ILE A 132 -30.65 -4.46 -4.08
C ILE A 132 -31.56 -3.31 -4.51
N GLY A 133 -31.13 -2.08 -4.26
CA GLY A 133 -31.88 -0.86 -4.53
C GLY A 133 -32.63 -0.31 -3.32
N SER A 134 -33.49 0.67 -3.58
CA SER A 134 -34.30 1.32 -2.53
C SER A 134 -35.59 1.90 -3.09
N ASN A 135 -36.73 1.45 -2.55
CA ASN A 135 -38.05 1.99 -2.92
C ASN A 135 -38.25 3.44 -2.44
N ASN A 136 -37.45 3.88 -1.46
CA ASN A 136 -37.42 5.24 -0.94
C ASN A 136 -36.27 6.09 -1.52
N GLY A 137 -35.42 5.49 -2.36
CA GLY A 137 -34.30 6.16 -3.02
C GLY A 137 -34.72 6.94 -4.28
N TRP A 138 -33.72 7.30 -5.09
CA TRP A 138 -33.92 7.94 -6.39
C TRP A 138 -34.57 7.00 -7.42
N TYR A 139 -34.92 7.56 -8.58
CA TYR A 139 -35.62 6.83 -9.63
C TYR A 139 -34.83 5.63 -10.14
N ASP A 140 -33.52 5.78 -10.30
CA ASP A 140 -32.62 4.74 -10.83
C ASP A 140 -32.22 3.68 -9.79
N GLU A 141 -32.54 3.90 -8.51
CA GLU A 141 -32.41 2.93 -7.42
C GLU A 141 -33.60 1.98 -7.32
N LYS A 142 -34.60 2.15 -8.20
CA LYS A 142 -35.87 1.42 -8.19
C LYS A 142 -36.00 0.52 -9.44
N PRO A 143 -36.78 -0.56 -9.33
CA PRO A 143 -37.36 -1.12 -8.11
C PRO A 143 -36.30 -1.81 -7.25
N VAL A 144 -36.62 -2.01 -5.96
CA VAL A 144 -35.92 -3.03 -5.17
C VAL A 144 -36.11 -4.38 -5.85
N HIS A 145 -35.03 -5.12 -6.06
CA HIS A 145 -35.05 -6.43 -6.70
C HIS A 145 -34.08 -7.40 -6.01
N ARG A 146 -34.32 -8.71 -6.17
CA ARG A 146 -33.48 -9.74 -5.56
C ARG A 146 -32.33 -10.10 -6.50
N VAL A 147 -31.14 -10.23 -5.92
CA VAL A 147 -29.94 -10.72 -6.59
C VAL A 147 -29.34 -11.86 -5.79
N ASN A 148 -28.92 -12.91 -6.48
CA ASN A 148 -28.18 -14.05 -5.96
C ASN A 148 -26.72 -13.96 -6.41
N ILE A 149 -25.84 -13.59 -5.49
CA ILE A 149 -24.39 -13.64 -5.68
C ILE A 149 -23.94 -15.05 -5.34
N THR A 150 -23.60 -15.85 -6.36
CA THR A 150 -23.27 -17.27 -6.18
C THR A 150 -21.78 -17.52 -6.02
N ASN A 151 -20.93 -16.59 -6.46
CA ASN A 151 -19.49 -16.69 -6.30
C ASN A 151 -19.08 -16.35 -4.86
N LYS A 152 -18.16 -17.12 -4.28
CA LYS A 152 -17.39 -16.66 -3.12
C LYS A 152 -16.40 -15.61 -3.60
N ILE A 153 -16.42 -14.43 -3.01
CA ILE A 153 -15.55 -13.32 -3.40
C ILE A 153 -14.67 -12.89 -2.24
N LEU A 154 -13.41 -12.58 -2.54
CA LEU A 154 -12.51 -11.87 -1.64
C LEU A 154 -12.58 -10.39 -1.98
N VAL A 155 -12.86 -9.54 -1.00
CA VAL A 155 -13.02 -8.08 -1.15
C VAL A 155 -11.93 -7.39 -0.36
N ALA A 156 -11.24 -6.41 -0.95
CA ALA A 156 -10.27 -5.60 -0.21
C ALA A 156 -10.97 -4.84 0.92
N LYS A 157 -10.40 -4.88 2.13
CA LYS A 157 -10.93 -4.16 3.30
C LYS A 157 -11.02 -2.66 3.07
N TYR A 158 -10.07 -2.12 2.32
CA TYR A 158 -9.93 -0.70 2.05
C TYR A 158 -9.97 -0.41 0.54
N GLU A 159 -10.19 0.85 0.21
CA GLU A 159 -9.88 1.39 -1.11
C GLU A 159 -8.40 1.14 -1.44
N VAL A 160 -8.07 1.01 -2.72
CA VAL A 160 -6.69 0.87 -3.19
C VAL A 160 -5.90 2.10 -2.77
N SER A 161 -4.88 1.91 -1.95
CA SER A 161 -4.02 3.01 -1.50
C SER A 161 -3.14 3.56 -2.62
N GLN A 162 -2.69 4.80 -2.47
CA GLN A 162 -1.70 5.40 -3.36
C GLN A 162 -0.38 4.62 -3.35
N PHE A 163 0.01 4.03 -2.20
CA PHE A 163 1.16 3.13 -2.12
C PHE A 163 1.00 1.94 -3.06
N LEU A 164 -0.12 1.21 -2.95
CA LEU A 164 -0.35 0.01 -3.76
C LEU A 164 -0.46 0.36 -5.24
N TYR A 165 -1.19 1.43 -5.58
CA TYR A 165 -1.30 1.89 -6.96
C TYR A 165 0.07 2.24 -7.55
N LYS A 166 0.88 3.03 -6.82
CA LYS A 166 2.24 3.38 -7.23
C LYS A 166 3.14 2.16 -7.36
N PHE A 167 3.03 1.20 -6.46
CA PHE A 167 3.79 -0.04 -6.54
C PHE A 167 3.47 -0.83 -7.81
N VAL A 168 2.21 -0.87 -8.22
CA VAL A 168 1.76 -1.66 -9.38
C VAL A 168 1.95 -0.92 -10.71
N CYS A 169 1.68 0.39 -10.73
CA CYS A 169 1.62 1.19 -11.95
C CYS A 169 2.84 2.07 -12.19
N ASP A 170 3.77 2.17 -11.23
CA ASP A 170 4.94 3.06 -11.25
C ASP A 170 4.61 4.55 -11.42
N THR A 171 3.34 4.91 -11.22
CA THR A 171 2.81 6.28 -11.26
C THR A 171 1.84 6.49 -10.11
N ASN A 172 1.55 7.75 -9.79
CA ASN A 172 0.49 8.10 -8.86
C ASN A 172 -0.26 9.29 -9.48
N PRO A 173 -1.55 9.15 -9.85
CA PRO A 173 -2.32 10.22 -10.50
C PRO A 173 -2.99 11.19 -9.52
N SER A 174 -3.04 10.87 -8.22
CA SER A 174 -3.67 11.70 -7.17
C SER A 174 -3.08 13.10 -7.09
N THR A 175 -3.86 14.12 -6.77
CA THR A 175 -3.29 15.47 -6.56
C THR A 175 -2.58 15.56 -5.21
N GLU A 176 -3.26 15.15 -4.14
CA GLU A 176 -2.70 15.09 -2.79
C GLU A 176 -1.97 13.75 -2.60
N LYS A 177 -0.71 13.80 -2.12
CA LYS A 177 0.19 12.65 -2.09
C LYS A 177 0.43 12.14 -0.68
N ALA A 178 -0.06 10.95 -0.38
CA ALA A 178 0.28 10.21 0.83
C ALA A 178 0.07 8.71 0.60
N ASP A 179 1.02 7.89 1.05
CA ASP A 179 1.03 6.45 0.77
C ASP A 179 -0.22 5.71 1.32
N ASN A 180 -0.79 6.21 2.43
CA ASN A 180 -1.97 5.66 3.11
C ASN A 180 -3.31 6.29 2.69
N TYR A 181 -3.31 7.22 1.74
CA TYR A 181 -4.55 7.76 1.17
C TYR A 181 -5.07 6.83 0.07
N PRO A 182 -6.37 6.84 -0.25
CA PRO A 182 -6.85 6.15 -1.44
C PRO A 182 -6.23 6.79 -2.69
N VAL A 183 -5.98 5.97 -3.71
CA VAL A 183 -5.71 6.50 -5.04
C VAL A 183 -7.00 7.12 -5.58
N ASN A 184 -6.85 8.29 -6.19
CA ASN A 184 -7.92 9.00 -6.87
C ASN A 184 -7.41 9.58 -8.19
N ASN A 185 -8.29 10.22 -8.97
CA ASN A 185 -7.95 10.73 -10.30
C ASN A 185 -7.61 9.61 -11.28
N VAL A 186 -8.28 8.45 -11.13
CA VAL A 186 -8.13 7.30 -12.02
C VAL A 186 -9.37 7.14 -12.89
N THR A 187 -9.15 6.90 -14.18
CA THR A 187 -10.24 6.53 -15.10
C THR A 187 -10.65 5.07 -14.86
N TRP A 188 -11.81 4.69 -15.40
CA TRP A 188 -12.20 3.28 -15.39
C TRP A 188 -11.18 2.37 -16.11
N LEU A 189 -10.58 2.86 -17.20
CA LEU A 189 -9.56 2.13 -17.96
C LEU A 189 -8.29 1.91 -17.14
N ASP A 190 -7.87 2.92 -16.37
CA ASP A 190 -6.78 2.80 -15.42
C ASP A 190 -7.08 1.73 -14.36
N ALA A 191 -8.32 1.71 -13.86
CA ALA A 191 -8.74 0.79 -12.81
C ALA A 191 -8.70 -0.68 -13.27
N VAL A 192 -9.24 -1.01 -14.45
CA VAL A 192 -9.16 -2.37 -15.02
C VAL A 192 -7.73 -2.76 -15.41
N THR A 193 -6.93 -1.80 -15.88
CA THR A 193 -5.50 -2.02 -16.17
C THR A 193 -4.71 -2.33 -14.91
N PHE A 194 -4.97 -1.58 -13.83
CA PHE A 194 -4.39 -1.83 -12.50
C PHE A 194 -4.74 -3.23 -11.99
N CYS A 195 -6.01 -3.65 -12.11
CA CYS A 195 -6.45 -5.00 -11.73
C CYS A 195 -5.63 -6.09 -12.44
N ASN A 196 -5.41 -5.96 -13.75
CA ASN A 196 -4.61 -6.91 -14.53
C ASN A 196 -3.12 -6.90 -14.15
N LYS A 197 -2.53 -5.71 -13.96
CA LYS A 197 -1.13 -5.59 -13.52
C LYS A 197 -0.93 -6.24 -12.15
N LEU A 198 -1.85 -5.98 -11.21
CA LEU A 198 -1.82 -6.60 -9.89
C LEU A 198 -1.97 -8.12 -9.98
N SER A 199 -2.89 -8.61 -10.82
CA SER A 199 -3.08 -10.05 -11.03
C SER A 199 -1.78 -10.73 -11.48
N LYS A 200 -1.09 -10.16 -12.47
CA LYS A 200 0.22 -10.67 -12.93
C LYS A 200 1.28 -10.65 -11.85
N LEU A 201 1.35 -9.58 -11.03
CA LEU A 201 2.33 -9.47 -9.94
C LEU A 201 2.17 -10.57 -8.88
N TYR A 202 0.94 -11.03 -8.64
CA TYR A 202 0.63 -12.09 -7.69
C TYR A 202 0.50 -13.47 -8.35
N GLY A 203 0.77 -13.59 -9.65
CA GLY A 203 0.74 -14.87 -10.37
C GLY A 203 -0.68 -15.39 -10.68
N TYR A 204 -1.67 -14.51 -10.79
CA TYR A 204 -3.04 -14.86 -11.19
C TYR A 204 -3.31 -14.59 -12.67
N ASP A 205 -4.34 -15.25 -13.21
CA ASP A 205 -4.90 -14.97 -14.53
C ASP A 205 -5.47 -13.55 -14.58
N THR A 206 -5.38 -12.86 -15.72
CA THR A 206 -5.99 -11.53 -15.89
C THR A 206 -7.46 -11.62 -16.25
N CYS A 207 -8.31 -10.84 -15.56
CA CYS A 207 -9.75 -10.80 -15.82
C CYS A 207 -10.12 -10.04 -17.10
N TYR A 208 -9.28 -9.10 -17.56
CA TYR A 208 -9.66 -8.21 -18.67
C TYR A 208 -8.79 -8.44 -19.90
N LEU A 209 -9.42 -8.59 -21.05
CA LEU A 209 -8.78 -8.61 -22.37
C LEU A 209 -9.06 -7.28 -23.08
N PHE A 210 -8.04 -6.72 -23.71
CA PHE A 210 -8.15 -5.47 -24.45
C PHE A 210 -8.16 -5.79 -25.95
N ASP A 211 -9.29 -5.51 -26.59
CA ASP A 211 -9.48 -5.64 -28.04
C ASP A 211 -9.80 -4.26 -28.63
N LYS A 212 -8.75 -3.57 -29.09
CA LYS A 212 -8.82 -2.17 -29.55
C LYS A 212 -9.45 -1.29 -28.46
N ASP A 213 -10.60 -0.69 -28.74
CA ASP A 213 -11.32 0.20 -27.83
C ASP A 213 -12.28 -0.55 -26.88
N LYS A 214 -12.30 -1.88 -26.93
CA LYS A 214 -13.17 -2.72 -26.10
C LYS A 214 -12.38 -3.43 -25.02
N VAL A 215 -12.98 -3.50 -23.83
CA VAL A 215 -12.50 -4.32 -22.73
C VAL A 215 -13.48 -5.46 -22.53
N ILE A 216 -13.00 -6.70 -22.65
CA ILE A 216 -13.77 -7.94 -22.50
C ILE A 216 -13.41 -8.56 -21.15
N TRP A 217 -14.41 -8.91 -20.35
CA TRP A 217 -14.20 -9.58 -19.06
C TRP A 217 -14.25 -11.10 -19.24
N ASP A 218 -13.12 -11.77 -19.01
CA ASP A 218 -13.05 -13.22 -18.78
C ASP A 218 -13.49 -13.54 -17.35
N THR A 219 -14.70 -14.09 -17.22
CA THR A 219 -15.28 -14.41 -15.92
C THR A 219 -14.76 -15.70 -15.31
N ASN A 220 -13.93 -16.45 -16.04
CA ASN A 220 -13.27 -17.68 -15.56
C ASN A 220 -11.88 -17.41 -14.96
N ALA A 221 -11.34 -16.21 -15.15
CA ALA A 221 -10.07 -15.79 -14.56
C ALA A 221 -10.16 -15.73 -13.02
N ASN A 222 -9.05 -16.03 -12.34
CA ASN A 222 -8.94 -15.97 -10.88
C ASN A 222 -8.25 -14.72 -10.36
N GLY A 223 -8.01 -13.72 -11.22
CA GLY A 223 -7.33 -12.48 -10.87
C GLY A 223 -8.21 -11.45 -10.20
N PHE A 224 -7.57 -10.35 -9.84
CA PHE A 224 -8.24 -9.17 -9.33
C PHE A 224 -9.07 -8.49 -10.41
N ARG A 225 -10.18 -7.89 -9.99
CA ARG A 225 -11.13 -7.18 -10.85
C ARG A 225 -11.89 -6.12 -10.07
N LEU A 226 -12.59 -5.26 -10.80
CA LEU A 226 -13.63 -4.42 -10.24
C LEU A 226 -14.84 -5.28 -9.83
N PRO A 227 -15.58 -4.88 -8.78
CA PRO A 227 -16.86 -5.50 -8.46
C PRO A 227 -17.89 -5.19 -9.55
N THR A 228 -18.90 -6.05 -9.70
CA THR A 228 -20.14 -5.59 -10.33
C THR A 228 -20.88 -4.64 -9.39
N GLU A 229 -21.79 -3.81 -9.92
CA GLU A 229 -22.60 -2.90 -9.11
C GLU A 229 -23.37 -3.67 -8.02
N ALA A 230 -23.91 -4.84 -8.38
CA ALA A 230 -24.65 -5.66 -7.42
C ALA A 230 -23.74 -6.33 -6.38
N GLU A 231 -22.54 -6.78 -6.76
CA GLU A 231 -21.54 -7.27 -5.79
C GLU A 231 -21.14 -6.17 -4.82
N TRP A 232 -20.96 -4.93 -5.32
CA TRP A 232 -20.62 -3.77 -4.51
C TRP A 232 -21.69 -3.49 -3.46
N GLU A 233 -22.96 -3.38 -3.87
CA GLU A 233 -24.04 -3.11 -2.93
C GLU A 233 -24.24 -4.30 -1.97
N TYR A 234 -24.04 -5.54 -2.42
CA TYR A 234 -24.12 -6.74 -1.59
C TYR A 234 -23.11 -6.72 -0.44
N PHE A 235 -21.81 -6.52 -0.72
CA PHE A 235 -20.82 -6.46 0.34
C PHE A 235 -20.90 -5.17 1.14
N CYS A 236 -21.39 -4.06 0.55
CA CYS A 236 -21.60 -2.81 1.27
C CYS A 236 -22.62 -3.01 2.39
N ARG A 237 -23.76 -3.62 2.05
CA ARG A 237 -24.85 -3.95 2.95
C ARG A 237 -24.49 -5.02 3.97
N SER A 238 -23.73 -6.04 3.57
CA SER A 238 -23.30 -7.15 4.44
C SER A 238 -24.44 -7.70 5.33
N GLY A 239 -25.62 -7.88 4.74
CA GLY A 239 -26.84 -8.36 5.42
C GLY A 239 -27.79 -7.28 5.94
N ASN A 240 -27.45 -5.98 5.86
CA ASN A 240 -28.31 -4.88 6.28
C ASN A 240 -29.10 -4.27 5.10
N GLN A 241 -30.38 -3.93 5.32
CA GLN A 241 -31.19 -3.27 4.29
C GLN A 241 -31.30 -1.75 4.44
N GLY A 242 -30.78 -1.18 5.53
CA GLY A 242 -30.73 0.27 5.73
C GLY A 242 -29.73 0.99 4.83
N ASP A 243 -29.92 2.30 4.69
CA ASP A 243 -29.08 3.18 3.88
C ASP A 243 -27.61 3.23 4.31
N TYR A 244 -27.31 2.96 5.59
CA TYR A 244 -25.99 3.10 6.21
C TYR A 244 -25.65 1.97 7.18
N ASN A 245 -26.00 0.71 6.86
CA ASN A 245 -25.65 -0.43 7.70
C ASN A 245 -26.12 -0.33 9.18
N ASN A 246 -27.28 0.30 9.40
CA ASN A 246 -27.86 0.55 10.73
C ASN A 246 -27.01 1.43 11.67
N VAL A 247 -26.10 2.24 11.11
CA VAL A 247 -25.34 3.22 11.88
C VAL A 247 -26.19 4.48 12.07
N GLU A 248 -26.41 4.88 13.33
CA GLU A 248 -27.14 6.11 13.67
C GLU A 248 -26.35 7.38 13.35
N ASP A 249 -25.03 7.32 13.50
CA ASP A 249 -24.11 8.45 13.34
C ASP A 249 -23.19 8.25 12.12
N ILE A 250 -23.63 8.79 10.99
CA ILE A 250 -22.95 8.68 9.69
C ILE A 250 -21.52 9.26 9.75
N GLU A 251 -21.27 10.26 10.59
CA GLU A 251 -19.93 10.88 10.69
C GLU A 251 -18.88 9.92 11.28
N LYS A 252 -19.30 8.85 11.95
CA LYS A 252 -18.42 7.75 12.39
C LYS A 252 -18.17 6.71 11.30
N LEU A 253 -19.01 6.66 10.26
CA LEU A 253 -18.94 5.69 9.17
C LEU A 253 -18.23 6.24 7.93
N ALA A 254 -18.28 7.57 7.72
CA ALA A 254 -17.99 8.17 6.44
C ALA A 254 -17.13 9.44 6.52
N TRP A 255 -16.31 9.65 5.48
CA TRP A 255 -15.77 10.96 5.11
C TRP A 255 -16.57 11.51 3.92
N PHE A 256 -17.35 12.56 4.16
CA PHE A 256 -18.23 13.18 3.16
C PHE A 256 -18.22 14.70 3.32
N ASN A 257 -18.92 15.44 2.46
CA ASN A 257 -18.75 16.91 2.36
C ASN A 257 -18.87 17.69 3.68
N LYS A 258 -19.66 17.19 4.64
CA LYS A 258 -19.87 17.83 5.95
C LYS A 258 -18.64 17.74 6.87
N ASN A 259 -17.90 16.63 6.83
CA ASN A 259 -16.82 16.35 7.79
C ASN A 259 -15.44 16.15 7.14
N SER A 260 -15.37 16.02 5.82
CA SER A 260 -14.11 15.77 5.10
C SER A 260 -13.26 17.04 4.91
N GLY A 261 -13.87 18.23 5.01
CA GLY A 261 -13.23 19.48 4.59
C GLY A 261 -12.96 19.54 3.09
N TYR A 262 -13.71 18.78 2.29
CA TYR A 262 -13.55 18.62 0.84
C TYR A 262 -12.17 18.07 0.44
N LYS A 263 -11.63 17.13 1.24
CA LYS A 263 -10.37 16.44 0.98
C LYS A 263 -10.50 14.94 1.18
N ILE A 264 -9.63 14.18 0.50
CA ILE A 264 -9.44 12.75 0.78
C ILE A 264 -8.78 12.57 2.14
N HIS A 265 -9.06 11.45 2.79
CA HIS A 265 -8.50 11.07 4.09
C HIS A 265 -7.80 9.72 4.00
N PRO A 266 -6.94 9.37 4.97
CA PRO A 266 -6.40 8.01 5.06
C PRO A 266 -7.49 6.94 5.03
N ILE A 267 -7.20 5.84 4.35
CA ILE A 267 -8.09 4.68 4.31
C ILE A 267 -8.25 4.09 5.71
N GLY A 268 -9.46 3.62 6.04
CA GLY A 268 -9.71 2.84 7.25
C GLY A 268 -9.85 3.65 8.55
N GLU A 269 -9.97 4.98 8.50
CA GLU A 269 -10.10 5.82 9.70
C GLU A 269 -11.52 5.94 10.26
N LYS A 270 -12.51 5.47 9.51
CA LYS A 270 -13.92 5.39 9.96
C LYS A 270 -14.28 3.96 10.37
N LYS A 271 -15.48 3.78 10.92
CA LYS A 271 -15.99 2.46 11.29
C LYS A 271 -16.20 1.61 10.02
N PRO A 272 -15.85 0.31 10.05
CA PRO A 272 -16.21 -0.59 8.98
C PRO A 272 -17.69 -1.00 9.07
N ASN A 273 -18.19 -1.64 8.02
CA ASN A 273 -19.46 -2.38 8.07
C ASN A 273 -19.30 -3.72 8.82
N ASN A 274 -20.37 -4.52 8.87
CA ASN A 274 -20.41 -5.80 9.59
C ASN A 274 -19.43 -6.86 9.04
N ALA A 275 -18.96 -6.72 7.80
CA ALA A 275 -17.93 -7.59 7.21
C ALA A 275 -16.51 -7.11 7.51
N GLY A 276 -16.31 -5.95 8.14
CA GLY A 276 -14.98 -5.38 8.35
C GLY A 276 -14.44 -4.64 7.12
N ILE A 277 -15.31 -4.17 6.23
CA ILE A 277 -14.95 -3.37 5.05
C ILE A 277 -15.17 -1.88 5.38
N TYR A 278 -14.17 -1.06 5.10
CA TYR A 278 -14.10 0.35 5.45
C TYR A 278 -14.46 1.25 4.27
N ASP A 279 -14.80 2.51 4.56
CA ASP A 279 -14.91 3.60 3.57
C ASP A 279 -15.97 3.39 2.48
N LEU A 280 -16.94 2.50 2.69
CA LEU A 280 -18.00 2.19 1.71
C LEU A 280 -19.02 3.33 1.50
N HIS A 281 -18.98 4.36 2.35
CA HIS A 281 -19.95 5.46 2.38
C HIS A 281 -19.27 6.83 2.27
N GLY A 282 -18.22 6.96 1.47
CA GLY A 282 -17.51 8.23 1.31
C GLY A 282 -16.06 8.01 0.96
N ASN A 283 -15.19 8.94 1.39
CA ASN A 283 -13.80 9.03 0.97
C ASN A 283 -13.67 9.13 -0.55
N VAL A 284 -13.49 8.05 -1.32
CA VAL A 284 -13.57 8.11 -2.78
C VAL A 284 -14.67 7.21 -3.32
N SER A 285 -15.25 7.62 -4.44
CA SER A 285 -16.17 6.75 -5.16
C SER A 285 -15.40 5.59 -5.80
N GLU A 286 -16.06 4.44 -5.91
CA GLU A 286 -15.42 3.21 -6.34
C GLU A 286 -15.97 2.74 -7.69
N TRP A 287 -15.08 2.61 -8.68
CA TRP A 287 -15.45 2.09 -10.00
C TRP A 287 -16.02 0.67 -9.92
N CYS A 288 -17.12 0.44 -10.63
CA CYS A 288 -17.69 -0.89 -10.87
C CYS A 288 -17.46 -1.33 -12.33
N TRP A 289 -17.64 -2.63 -12.60
CA TRP A 289 -17.60 -3.16 -13.95
C TRP A 289 -18.73 -2.57 -14.82
N ASP A 290 -19.93 -2.44 -14.28
CA ASP A 290 -21.17 -2.27 -15.02
C ASP A 290 -21.22 -1.00 -15.88
N TRP A 291 -21.91 -1.10 -17.01
CA TRP A 291 -22.44 0.08 -17.69
C TRP A 291 -23.63 0.63 -16.90
N TYR A 292 -23.77 1.96 -16.86
CA TYR A 292 -24.91 2.61 -16.23
C TYR A 292 -26.11 2.62 -17.18
N ASP A 293 -27.25 2.23 -16.64
CA ASP A 293 -28.58 2.40 -17.23
C ASP A 293 -29.55 2.61 -16.07
N GLU A 294 -30.26 3.74 -16.12
CA GLU A 294 -31.24 4.17 -15.11
C GLU A 294 -32.38 3.16 -14.94
N LYS A 295 -32.72 2.37 -15.97
CA LYS A 295 -33.81 1.39 -15.93
C LYS A 295 -33.34 -0.03 -15.66
N TYR A 296 -32.03 -0.25 -15.50
CA TYR A 296 -31.47 -1.59 -15.41
C TYR A 296 -32.06 -2.43 -14.28
N TYR A 297 -32.39 -1.83 -13.13
CA TYR A 297 -32.94 -2.56 -11.99
C TYR A 297 -34.28 -3.25 -12.31
N SER A 298 -35.07 -2.72 -13.24
CA SER A 298 -36.32 -3.37 -13.70
C SER A 298 -36.06 -4.62 -14.55
N ASN A 299 -34.87 -4.74 -15.13
CA ASN A 299 -34.47 -5.80 -16.05
C ASN A 299 -33.29 -6.62 -15.52
N SER A 300 -32.91 -6.41 -14.25
CA SER A 300 -31.74 -7.03 -13.65
C SER A 300 -31.93 -8.54 -13.57
N VAL A 301 -30.92 -9.29 -13.98
CA VAL A 301 -30.94 -10.75 -13.88
C VAL A 301 -30.75 -11.21 -12.43
N PHE A 302 -31.41 -12.31 -12.07
CA PHE A 302 -31.38 -12.81 -10.70
C PHE A 302 -29.99 -13.30 -10.25
N VAL A 303 -29.19 -13.91 -11.13
CA VAL A 303 -27.92 -14.54 -10.75
C VAL A 303 -26.73 -13.74 -11.29
N ASN A 304 -25.83 -13.32 -10.40
CA ASN A 304 -24.58 -12.60 -10.72
C ASN A 304 -24.74 -11.52 -11.82
N PRO A 305 -25.62 -10.52 -11.64
CA PRO A 305 -25.81 -9.46 -12.63
C PRO A 305 -24.51 -8.68 -12.85
N LYS A 306 -24.25 -8.32 -14.11
CA LYS A 306 -23.04 -7.63 -14.59
C LYS A 306 -23.38 -6.32 -15.31
N GLY A 307 -24.61 -5.87 -15.18
CA GLY A 307 -25.12 -4.67 -15.85
C GLY A 307 -25.56 -4.94 -17.29
N PRO A 308 -26.01 -3.88 -17.99
CA PRO A 308 -26.25 -3.91 -19.43
C PRO A 308 -25.00 -4.34 -20.22
N ILE A 309 -25.21 -4.97 -21.39
CA ILE A 309 -24.12 -5.41 -22.27
C ILE A 309 -23.31 -4.26 -22.88
N SER A 310 -23.90 -3.06 -22.94
CA SER A 310 -23.31 -1.83 -23.51
C SER A 310 -23.91 -0.60 -22.85
N GLY A 311 -23.17 0.51 -22.86
CA GLY A 311 -23.65 1.81 -22.41
C GLY A 311 -22.66 2.92 -22.74
N LEU A 312 -22.98 4.12 -22.30
CA LEU A 312 -22.14 5.31 -22.53
C LEU A 312 -21.25 5.65 -21.33
N LYS A 313 -21.63 5.20 -20.13
CA LYS A 313 -20.99 5.59 -18.86
C LYS A 313 -20.86 4.38 -17.95
N ARG A 314 -19.78 4.28 -17.20
CA ARG A 314 -19.58 3.22 -16.21
C ARG A 314 -20.17 3.61 -14.87
N VAL A 315 -20.62 2.61 -14.12
CA VAL A 315 -21.12 2.79 -12.76
C VAL A 315 -19.97 3.04 -11.80
N HIS A 316 -20.22 3.90 -10.82
CA HIS A 316 -19.46 3.92 -9.58
C HIS A 316 -20.36 4.06 -8.36
N ARG A 317 -19.82 3.74 -7.18
CA ARG A 317 -20.60 3.57 -5.94
C ARG A 317 -19.94 4.25 -4.74
N GLY A 318 -20.69 4.37 -3.65
CA GLY A 318 -20.21 4.82 -2.34
C GLY A 318 -20.19 6.34 -2.10
N GLY A 319 -20.24 7.15 -3.17
CA GLY A 319 -20.05 8.60 -3.06
C GLY A 319 -18.62 8.95 -2.63
N SER A 320 -18.36 10.18 -2.20
CA SER A 320 -16.99 10.62 -1.93
C SER A 320 -16.93 11.75 -0.90
N PHE A 321 -15.71 12.20 -0.60
CA PHE A 321 -15.41 13.36 0.23
C PHE A 321 -16.07 14.66 -0.25
N LEU A 322 -16.54 14.74 -1.51
CA LEU A 322 -17.25 15.88 -2.08
C LEU A 322 -18.77 15.77 -2.00
N ASP A 323 -19.28 14.57 -1.75
CA ASP A 323 -20.70 14.26 -1.90
C ASP A 323 -21.44 14.36 -0.55
N GLY A 324 -22.75 14.61 -0.62
CA GLY A 324 -23.62 14.69 0.56
C GLY A 324 -24.17 13.32 0.99
N ILE A 325 -24.91 13.31 2.11
CA ILE A 325 -25.46 12.08 2.70
C ILE A 325 -26.30 11.27 1.69
N ALA A 326 -27.14 11.92 0.89
CA ALA A 326 -28.02 11.21 -0.05
C ALA A 326 -27.25 10.42 -1.12
N GLN A 327 -26.04 10.87 -1.48
CA GLN A 327 -25.15 10.28 -2.47
C GLN A 327 -24.29 9.13 -1.92
N ILE A 328 -24.09 9.06 -0.61
CA ILE A 328 -23.23 8.05 0.03
C ILE A 328 -24.02 6.88 0.64
N ARG A 329 -25.33 6.77 0.34
CA ARG A 329 -26.16 5.63 0.78
C ARG A 329 -25.73 4.34 0.11
N SER A 330 -25.96 3.20 0.78
CA SER A 330 -25.71 1.86 0.25
C SER A 330 -26.30 1.63 -1.15
N SER A 331 -27.47 2.20 -1.44
CA SER A 331 -28.20 2.04 -2.71
C SER A 331 -27.90 3.11 -3.75
N ALA A 332 -27.29 4.24 -3.37
CA ALA A 332 -27.11 5.37 -4.28
C ALA A 332 -26.24 4.96 -5.48
N ARG A 333 -26.82 5.09 -6.67
CA ARG A 333 -26.15 4.80 -7.94
C ARG A 333 -25.53 6.08 -8.48
N HIS A 334 -24.36 5.95 -9.08
CA HIS A 334 -23.72 7.03 -9.80
C HIS A 334 -23.12 6.52 -11.11
N PHE A 335 -22.77 7.46 -11.98
CA PHE A 335 -22.19 7.17 -13.28
C PHE A 335 -21.06 8.13 -13.58
N ASP A 336 -20.17 7.71 -14.48
CA ASP A 336 -19.09 8.55 -14.98
C ASP A 336 -19.60 9.90 -15.52
N ASP A 337 -19.29 10.97 -14.80
CA ASP A 337 -19.56 12.36 -15.16
C ASP A 337 -18.31 13.08 -15.71
N GLY A 338 -17.20 12.35 -15.88
CA GLY A 338 -15.90 12.87 -16.28
C GLY A 338 -15.05 13.46 -15.14
N ASN A 339 -15.58 13.55 -13.91
CA ASN A 339 -14.85 14.10 -12.77
C ASN A 339 -14.06 13.02 -12.02
N ASN A 340 -12.90 12.65 -12.57
CA ASN A 340 -12.05 11.62 -11.97
C ASN A 340 -11.45 11.99 -10.60
N LYS A 341 -11.50 13.26 -10.16
CA LYS A 341 -10.88 13.70 -8.89
C LYS A 341 -11.41 12.96 -7.66
N LYS A 342 -12.65 12.48 -7.71
CA LYS A 342 -13.25 11.69 -6.62
C LYS A 342 -13.23 10.19 -6.86
N MET A 343 -12.61 9.74 -7.96
CA MET A 343 -12.71 8.37 -8.42
C MET A 343 -11.51 7.54 -8.03
N GLY A 344 -11.77 6.47 -7.27
CA GLY A 344 -10.80 5.46 -6.83
C GLY A 344 -11.21 4.04 -7.19
N ILE A 345 -10.65 3.07 -6.46
CA ILE A 345 -10.74 1.64 -6.80
C ILE A 345 -10.91 0.84 -5.52
N ARG A 346 -11.83 -0.13 -5.53
CA ARG A 346 -11.79 -1.27 -4.62
C ARG A 346 -11.65 -2.55 -5.42
N LEU A 347 -10.76 -3.42 -4.96
CA LEU A 347 -10.46 -4.68 -5.62
C LEU A 347 -11.28 -5.80 -5.04
N ILE A 348 -11.76 -6.68 -5.92
CA ILE A 348 -12.27 -7.99 -5.53
C ILE A 348 -11.66 -9.10 -6.39
N ARG A 349 -11.83 -10.36 -5.96
CA ARG A 349 -11.37 -11.55 -6.67
C ARG A 349 -12.32 -12.72 -6.41
N ASN A 350 -12.61 -13.51 -7.43
CA ASN A 350 -13.36 -14.75 -7.26
C ASN A 350 -12.47 -15.82 -6.64
N VAL A 351 -12.99 -16.56 -5.66
CA VAL A 351 -12.34 -17.77 -5.15
C VAL A 351 -12.70 -18.92 -6.10
N LYS A 352 -11.70 -19.55 -6.71
CA LYS A 352 -11.90 -20.85 -7.38
C LYS A 352 -11.97 -21.92 -6.30
N ASP A 353 -13.00 -22.77 -6.35
CA ASP A 353 -13.10 -23.96 -5.50
C ASP A 353 -12.00 -24.98 -5.82
#